data_AF-A0A2K3PJ73-F1
#
_entry.id   AF-A0A2K3PJ73-F1
#
_cell.length_a   1.000
_cell.length_b   1.000
_cell.length_c   1.000
_cell.angle_alpha   90.00
_cell.angle_beta   90.00
_cell.angle_gamma   90.00
#
_symmetry.space_group_name_H-M   'P 1'
#
loop_
_entity.id
_entity.type
_entity.pdbx_description
1 polymer ?
#
loop_
_entity_poly.entity_id
_entity_poly.type
_entity_poly.pdbx_seq_one_letter_code
_entity_poly.pdbx_strand_id
1 'polypeptide(L)'
;MVEETKEKVPEFKWGKKKGFGGRNKDVTFYESFTYDGVDYNLYDSVYLYKEGETEPFIGKLIKIWENGDKSKKVKVLWFFRPCEIVNFLEGYEVLQNELFLAAGEGLGLTNINPLYHDLFGWSVEGDMIMNNRHRNVEKIGCNCGGNAVAEVPQSLTL
;
A
#
# COMPACT_ATOMS: atom_id res chain seq x y z
N MET A 1 32.15 21.25 -17.28
CA MET A 1 32.29 19.88 -16.75
C MET A 1 30.90 19.48 -16.30
N VAL A 2 30.23 18.62 -17.06
CA VAL A 2 28.91 18.10 -16.70
C VAL A 2 29.18 16.83 -15.92
N GLU A 3 28.96 16.87 -14.61
CA GLU A 3 28.99 15.65 -13.79
C GLU A 3 27.82 14.78 -14.24
N GLU A 4 28.14 13.66 -14.90
CA GLU A 4 27.18 12.57 -15.11
C GLU A 4 26.75 12.07 -13.73
N THR A 5 25.54 12.46 -13.32
CA THR A 5 24.85 11.81 -12.21
C THR A 5 24.53 10.39 -12.66
N LYS A 6 25.41 9.43 -12.31
CA LYS A 6 25.09 8.00 -12.42
C LYS A 6 23.87 7.74 -11.55
N GLU A 7 22.69 7.67 -12.16
CA GLU A 7 21.47 7.20 -11.51
C GLU A 7 21.77 5.81 -10.94
N LYS A 8 21.74 5.71 -9.61
CA LYS A 8 21.94 4.43 -8.94
C LYS A 8 20.68 3.60 -9.11
N VAL A 9 20.83 2.43 -9.71
CA VAL A 9 19.77 1.42 -9.75
C VAL A 9 19.42 1.04 -8.30
N PRO A 10 18.17 1.22 -7.86
CA PRO A 10 17.81 0.95 -6.47
C PRO A 10 17.84 -0.55 -6.20
N GLU A 11 18.43 -0.95 -5.07
CA GLU A 11 18.70 -2.35 -4.77
C GLU A 11 17.45 -3.06 -4.23
N PHE A 12 17.18 -4.29 -4.68
CA PHE A 12 16.08 -5.10 -4.15
C PHE A 12 16.54 -6.46 -3.65
N LYS A 13 16.05 -6.85 -2.47
CA LYS A 13 16.32 -8.15 -1.86
C LYS A 13 15.05 -8.73 -1.25
N TRP A 14 14.78 -10.00 -1.52
CA TRP A 14 13.75 -10.72 -0.77
C TRP A 14 14.17 -10.91 0.68
N GLY A 15 13.23 -10.70 1.59
CA GLY A 15 13.39 -10.97 3.01
C GLY A 15 12.88 -12.37 3.38
N LYS A 16 12.11 -12.45 4.46
CA LYS A 16 11.66 -13.73 5.02
C LYS A 16 10.64 -14.39 4.08
N LYS A 17 10.95 -15.61 3.64
CA LYS A 17 10.03 -16.44 2.84
C LYS A 17 8.91 -16.99 3.71
N LYS A 18 7.67 -16.87 3.27
CA LYS A 18 6.46 -17.37 3.95
C LYS A 18 6.11 -18.80 3.53
N GLY A 19 6.24 -19.11 2.24
CA GLY A 19 5.89 -20.42 1.68
C GLY A 19 5.57 -20.38 0.19
N PHE A 20 5.21 -21.52 -0.38
CA PHE A 20 4.74 -21.61 -1.77
C PHE A 20 3.21 -21.47 -1.84
N GLY A 21 2.71 -21.07 -3.00
CA GLY A 21 1.28 -21.07 -3.26
C GLY A 21 0.70 -22.47 -3.22
N GLY A 22 -0.47 -22.61 -2.57
CA GLY A 22 -1.08 -23.92 -2.30
C GLY A 22 -1.24 -24.75 -3.57
N ARG A 23 -2.11 -24.31 -4.49
CA ARG A 23 -2.34 -25.01 -5.78
C ARG A 23 -1.32 -24.62 -6.85
N ASN A 24 -0.80 -23.40 -6.81
CA ASN A 24 0.20 -22.92 -7.75
C ASN A 24 1.55 -22.82 -7.05
N LYS A 25 2.39 -23.85 -7.26
CA LYS A 25 3.73 -23.95 -6.67
C LYS A 25 4.72 -22.97 -7.29
N ASP A 26 4.39 -22.34 -8.41
CA ASP A 26 5.24 -21.35 -9.07
C ASP A 26 5.15 -19.97 -8.39
N VAL A 27 4.22 -19.81 -7.45
CA VAL A 27 4.12 -18.58 -6.65
C VAL A 27 4.85 -18.78 -5.33
N THR A 28 5.79 -17.90 -5.01
CA THR A 28 6.46 -17.85 -3.71
C THR A 28 5.97 -16.64 -2.93
N PHE A 29 5.44 -16.86 -1.73
CA PHE A 29 5.03 -15.82 -0.80
C PHE A 29 6.18 -15.42 0.13
N TYR A 30 6.25 -14.13 0.43
CA TYR A 30 7.19 -13.53 1.35
C TYR A 30 6.46 -12.77 2.46
N GLU A 31 7.12 -12.63 3.59
CA GLU A 31 6.71 -11.76 4.70
C GLU A 31 7.39 -10.40 4.61
N SER A 32 8.54 -10.29 3.94
CA SER A 32 9.28 -9.03 3.82
C SER A 32 10.16 -8.95 2.57
N PHE A 33 10.57 -7.73 2.25
CA PHE A 33 11.60 -7.40 1.26
C PHE A 33 12.35 -6.13 1.68
N THR A 34 13.56 -5.97 1.20
CA THR A 34 14.34 -4.73 1.31
C THR A 34 14.39 -4.07 -0.05
N TYR A 35 14.13 -2.78 -0.08
CA TYR A 35 14.17 -1.95 -1.27
C TYR A 35 14.97 -0.69 -0.95
N ASP A 36 16.03 -0.44 -1.71
CA ASP A 36 16.95 0.69 -1.56
C ASP A 36 17.40 0.92 -0.12
N GLY A 37 17.72 -0.18 0.57
CA GLY A 37 18.14 -0.17 1.98
C GLY A 37 17.01 -0.01 3.01
N VAL A 38 15.76 0.12 2.58
CA VAL A 38 14.58 0.21 3.45
C VAL A 38 13.87 -1.14 3.51
N ASP A 39 13.59 -1.62 4.73
CA ASP A 39 12.87 -2.86 4.94
C ASP A 39 11.35 -2.63 4.96
N TYR A 40 10.64 -3.53 4.28
CA TYR A 40 9.19 -3.59 4.19
C TYR A 40 8.71 -4.95 4.65
N ASN A 41 7.76 -4.97 5.57
CA ASN A 41 7.14 -6.17 6.11
C ASN A 41 5.66 -6.20 5.77
N LEU A 42 5.10 -7.41 5.79
CA LEU A 42 3.67 -7.63 5.71
C LEU A 42 2.98 -6.82 6.83
N TYR A 43 1.93 -6.11 6.45
CA TYR A 43 1.10 -5.21 7.26
C TYR A 43 1.70 -3.84 7.58
N ASP A 44 2.90 -3.54 7.08
CA ASP A 44 3.41 -2.16 7.07
C ASP A 44 2.47 -1.26 6.28
N SER A 45 2.33 -0.03 6.75
CA SER A 45 1.65 1.03 6.01
C SER A 45 2.69 1.80 5.21
N VAL A 46 2.37 2.08 3.95
CA VAL A 46 3.30 2.57 2.94
C VAL A 46 2.69 3.73 2.17
N TYR A 47 3.52 4.68 1.80
CA TYR A 47 3.18 5.70 0.81
C TYR A 47 3.43 5.17 -0.58
N LEU A 48 2.49 5.42 -1.50
CA LEU A 48 2.58 5.08 -2.92
C LEU A 48 2.41 6.35 -3.75
N TYR A 49 3.47 6.81 -4.42
CA TYR A 49 3.42 8.04 -5.23
C TYR A 49 2.66 7.81 -6.55
N LYS A 50 2.32 8.84 -7.32
CA LYS A 50 1.85 8.63 -8.70
C LYS A 50 2.18 9.90 -9.47
N GLU A 51 2.69 9.77 -10.69
CA GLU A 51 3.03 10.89 -11.53
C GLU A 51 1.78 11.73 -11.77
N GLY A 52 1.95 13.05 -11.67
CA GLY A 52 0.86 14.00 -11.76
C GLY A 52 0.04 14.17 -10.47
N GLU A 53 0.18 13.30 -9.47
CA GLU A 53 -0.45 13.49 -8.16
C GLU A 53 0.52 14.23 -7.22
N THR A 54 0.02 15.24 -6.51
CA THR A 54 0.85 16.02 -5.58
C THR A 54 1.08 15.29 -4.25
N GLU A 55 0.12 14.46 -3.84
CA GLU A 55 0.14 13.75 -2.57
C GLU A 55 0.20 12.23 -2.83
N PRO A 56 1.08 11.49 -2.13
CA PRO A 56 1.13 10.04 -2.27
C PRO A 56 -0.14 9.40 -1.73
N PHE A 57 -0.58 8.27 -2.29
CA PHE A 57 -1.58 7.42 -1.67
C PHE A 57 -1.02 6.70 -0.45
N ILE A 58 -1.89 6.26 0.45
CA ILE A 58 -1.49 5.54 1.67
C ILE A 58 -2.16 4.17 1.64
N GLY A 59 -1.39 3.11 1.85
CA GLY A 59 -1.91 1.75 1.84
C GLY A 59 -1.20 0.84 2.81
N LYS A 60 -1.74 -0.35 3.02
CA LYS A 60 -1.18 -1.41 3.86
C LYS A 60 -0.81 -2.62 3.00
N LEU A 61 0.41 -3.12 3.17
CA LEU A 61 0.86 -4.33 2.50
C LEU A 61 0.14 -5.56 3.08
N ILE A 62 -0.76 -6.18 2.33
CA ILE A 62 -1.51 -7.36 2.81
C ILE A 62 -1.07 -8.67 2.15
N LYS A 63 -0.23 -8.61 1.11
CA LYS A 63 0.36 -9.78 0.45
C LYS A 63 1.62 -9.39 -0.32
N ILE A 64 2.64 -10.25 -0.29
CA ILE A 64 3.91 -10.04 -1.00
C ILE A 64 4.30 -11.36 -1.67
N TRP A 65 4.60 -11.36 -2.98
CA TRP A 65 4.95 -12.58 -3.69
C TRP A 65 5.79 -12.38 -4.95
N GLU A 66 6.44 -13.46 -5.38
CA GLU A 66 7.07 -13.65 -6.68
C GLU A 66 6.29 -14.71 -7.47
N ASN A 67 6.04 -14.49 -8.76
CA ASN A 67 5.49 -15.52 -9.65
C ASN A 67 6.62 -16.30 -10.35
N GLY A 68 6.26 -17.38 -11.06
CA GLY A 68 7.23 -18.22 -11.77
C GLY A 68 8.06 -17.48 -12.83
N ASP A 69 7.48 -16.43 -13.43
CA ASP A 69 8.13 -15.52 -14.37
C ASP A 69 9.07 -14.48 -13.72
N LYS A 70 9.31 -14.61 -12.41
CA LYS A 70 10.11 -13.68 -11.59
C LYS A 70 9.54 -12.28 -11.42
N SER A 71 8.30 -12.05 -11.84
CA SER A 71 7.57 -10.82 -11.52
C SER A 71 7.28 -10.76 -10.02
N LYS A 72 7.62 -9.62 -9.43
CA LYS A 72 7.47 -9.33 -8.01
C LYS A 72 6.24 -8.48 -7.82
N LYS A 73 5.39 -8.82 -6.86
CA LYS A 73 4.09 -8.15 -6.67
C LYS A 73 3.79 -7.98 -5.19
N VAL A 74 3.09 -6.90 -4.89
CA VAL A 74 2.45 -6.68 -3.60
C VAL A 74 0.95 -6.47 -3.79
N LYS A 75 0.17 -6.79 -2.77
CA LYS A 75 -1.24 -6.44 -2.69
C LYS A 75 -1.38 -5.39 -1.61
N VAL A 76 -1.95 -4.25 -1.98
CA VAL A 76 -2.14 -3.10 -1.09
C VAL A 76 -3.62 -3.00 -0.74
N LEU A 77 -3.92 -2.79 0.53
CA LEU A 77 -5.23 -2.37 1.04
C LEU A 77 -5.18 -0.86 1.29
N TRP A 78 -6.11 -0.09 0.72
CA TRP A 78 -5.99 1.36 0.70
C TRP A 78 -6.53 2.03 1.97
N PHE A 79 -5.94 3.17 2.28
CA PHE A 79 -6.52 4.19 3.13
C PHE A 79 -6.90 5.39 2.27
N PHE A 80 -8.00 6.06 2.63
CA PHE A 80 -8.42 7.32 2.04
C PHE A 80 -8.24 8.46 3.03
N ARG A 81 -7.72 9.58 2.55
CA ARG A 81 -7.83 10.87 3.23
C ARG A 81 -9.24 11.42 3.06
N PRO A 82 -9.69 12.30 3.97
CA PRO A 82 -10.96 13.00 3.84
C PRO A 82 -11.19 13.66 2.47
N CYS A 83 -10.16 14.30 1.91
CA CYS A 83 -10.26 15.00 0.63
C CYS A 83 -10.51 14.08 -0.58
N GLU A 84 -10.16 12.78 -0.48
CA GLU A 84 -10.34 11.80 -1.55
C GLU A 84 -11.77 11.26 -1.61
N ILE A 85 -12.51 11.36 -0.50
CA ILE A 85 -13.86 10.82 -0.33
C ILE A 85 -14.87 11.85 0.16
N VAL A 86 -14.60 13.15 -0.03
CA VAL A 86 -15.41 14.25 0.51
C VAL A 86 -16.90 14.13 0.19
N ASN A 87 -17.25 13.60 -0.99
CA ASN A 87 -18.63 13.38 -1.43
C ASN A 87 -19.37 12.30 -0.61
N PHE A 88 -18.66 11.54 0.22
CA PHE A 88 -19.21 10.46 1.06
C PHE A 88 -19.18 10.80 2.56
N LEU A 89 -18.70 11.99 2.93
CA LEU A 89 -18.49 12.41 4.32
C LEU A 89 -19.56 13.43 4.80
N GLU A 90 -20.77 13.39 4.23
CA GLU A 90 -21.84 14.32 4.58
C GLU A 90 -22.14 14.30 6.09
N GLY A 91 -22.00 15.46 6.74
CA GLY A 91 -22.23 15.61 8.18
C GLY A 91 -21.13 15.04 9.09
N TYR A 92 -20.01 14.58 8.54
CA TYR A 92 -18.87 14.09 9.31
C TYR A 92 -17.81 15.18 9.50
N GLU A 93 -17.47 15.47 10.76
CA GLU A 93 -16.37 16.37 11.09
C GLU A 93 -15.03 15.63 10.98
N VAL A 94 -14.22 16.02 10.00
CA VAL A 94 -12.94 15.37 9.70
C VAL A 94 -11.82 15.92 10.56
N LEU A 95 -10.92 15.05 11.01
CA LEU A 95 -9.72 15.45 11.75
C LEU A 95 -8.51 15.59 10.84
N GLN A 96 -7.54 16.41 11.26
CA GLN A 96 -6.27 16.49 10.57
C GLN A 96 -5.53 15.15 10.65
N ASN A 97 -5.03 14.67 9.50
CA ASN A 97 -4.36 13.37 9.34
C ASN A 97 -5.24 12.14 9.61
N GLU A 98 -6.56 12.31 9.60
CA GLU A 98 -7.50 11.19 9.64
C GLU A 98 -7.38 10.34 8.37
N LEU A 99 -7.52 9.03 8.53
CA LEU A 99 -7.50 8.06 7.45
C LEU A 99 -8.65 7.08 7.58
N PHE A 100 -9.32 6.81 6.47
CA PHE A 100 -10.42 5.85 6.36
C PHE A 100 -9.90 4.58 5.71
N LEU A 101 -10.10 3.43 6.35
CA LEU A 101 -9.75 2.15 5.74
C LEU A 101 -10.74 1.84 4.61
N ALA A 102 -10.23 1.52 3.42
CA ALA A 102 -11.06 1.02 2.33
C ALA A 102 -11.63 -0.36 2.69
N ALA A 103 -12.90 -0.42 3.04
CA ALA A 103 -13.60 -1.64 3.44
C ALA A 103 -14.95 -1.79 2.72
N GLY A 104 -15.50 -3.01 2.72
CA GLY A 104 -16.75 -3.33 2.05
C GLY A 104 -16.55 -4.19 0.81
N GLU A 105 -17.40 -3.98 -0.20
CA GLU A 105 -17.40 -4.72 -1.46
C GLU A 105 -17.24 -3.75 -2.63
N GLY A 106 -16.44 -4.11 -3.63
CA GLY A 106 -16.26 -3.30 -4.84
C GLY A 106 -14.82 -3.19 -5.32
N LEU A 107 -14.65 -2.43 -6.40
CA LEU A 107 -13.33 -2.11 -6.95
C LEU A 107 -12.65 -1.02 -6.11
N GLY A 108 -11.32 -1.00 -6.12
CA GLY A 108 -10.54 0.05 -5.45
C GLY A 108 -10.30 -0.15 -3.96
N LEU A 109 -10.78 -1.26 -3.36
CA LEU A 109 -10.45 -1.60 -1.96
C LEU A 109 -9.01 -2.11 -1.83
N THR A 110 -8.61 -2.95 -2.79
CA THR A 110 -7.25 -3.49 -2.84
C THR A 110 -6.76 -3.53 -4.28
N ASN A 111 -5.47 -3.23 -4.48
CA ASN A 111 -4.83 -3.34 -5.77
C ASN A 111 -3.61 -4.26 -5.70
N ILE A 112 -3.28 -4.87 -6.84
CA ILE A 112 -2.03 -5.61 -7.02
C ILE A 112 -1.07 -4.68 -7.73
N ASN A 113 0.05 -4.41 -7.09
CA ASN A 113 1.06 -3.48 -7.55
C ASN A 113 2.34 -4.27 -7.85
N PRO A 114 2.78 -4.35 -9.11
CA PRO A 114 4.11 -4.89 -9.42
C PRO A 114 5.24 -4.08 -8.77
N LEU A 115 6.33 -4.75 -8.43
CA LEU A 115 7.61 -4.14 -8.06
C LEU A 115 8.55 -4.34 -9.25
N TYR A 116 8.52 -3.44 -10.24
CA TYR A 116 9.33 -3.54 -11.46
C TYR A 116 10.71 -2.90 -11.30
N HIS A 117 11.69 -3.49 -11.98
CA HIS A 117 12.96 -2.87 -12.29
C HIS A 117 12.87 -2.33 -13.72
N ASP A 118 12.82 -1.02 -13.89
CA ASP A 118 13.17 -0.40 -15.17
C ASP A 118 14.22 0.69 -14.94
N LEU A 119 15.00 0.95 -15.99
CA LEU A 119 16.17 1.84 -16.04
C LEU A 119 15.86 3.32 -15.69
N PHE A 120 14.65 3.62 -15.21
CA PHE A 120 14.14 4.96 -14.88
C PHE A 120 13.54 5.07 -13.46
N GLY A 121 13.83 4.13 -12.55
CA GLY A 121 13.24 4.11 -11.20
C GLY A 121 11.95 3.29 -11.17
N TRP A 122 11.53 2.91 -9.96
CA TRP A 122 10.49 1.89 -9.80
C TRP A 122 9.11 2.48 -10.07
N SER A 123 8.57 2.14 -11.24
CA SER A 123 7.16 2.31 -11.55
C SER A 123 6.41 1.03 -11.20
N VAL A 124 5.32 1.18 -10.46
CA VAL A 124 4.15 0.31 -10.64
C VAL A 124 3.44 0.84 -11.90
N GLU A 125 2.69 0.07 -12.68
CA GLU A 125 1.85 0.71 -13.72
C GLU A 125 0.96 1.78 -13.04
N GLY A 126 1.22 3.05 -13.39
CA GLY A 126 0.84 4.23 -12.59
C GLY A 126 1.82 4.56 -11.47
N ASP A 127 3.10 4.79 -11.77
CA ASP A 127 4.07 5.68 -11.09
C ASP A 127 4.18 5.64 -9.55
N MET A 128 4.01 4.47 -8.93
CA MET A 128 4.03 4.33 -7.48
C MET A 128 5.40 4.03 -6.85
N ILE A 129 6.07 5.06 -6.33
CA ILE A 129 7.25 4.92 -5.44
C ILE A 129 6.77 4.50 -4.04
N MET A 130 7.42 3.53 -3.40
CA MET A 130 7.09 3.11 -2.03
C MET A 130 7.96 3.84 -1.00
N ASN A 131 7.38 4.47 0.03
CA ASN A 131 8.15 5.05 1.14
C ASN A 131 7.58 4.61 2.50
N ASN A 132 8.41 4.03 3.37
CA ASN A 132 8.04 3.60 4.72
C ASN A 132 8.56 4.63 5.73
N ARG A 133 7.73 5.64 6.06
CA ARG A 133 8.03 6.58 7.14
C ARG A 133 6.92 6.51 8.20
N HIS A 134 7.32 5.94 9.34
CA HIS A 134 6.66 5.91 10.65
C HIS A 134 5.70 4.75 10.98
N ARG A 135 6.08 4.07 12.08
CA ARG A 135 5.29 3.12 12.86
C ARG A 135 4.20 3.86 13.64
N ASN A 136 3.06 3.19 13.79
CA ASN A 136 1.88 3.47 14.63
C ASN A 136 0.74 4.22 13.95
N VAL A 137 -0.28 3.47 13.53
CA VAL A 137 -1.67 3.93 13.48
C VAL A 137 -2.54 2.86 14.13
N GLU A 138 -2.86 3.05 15.41
CA GLU A 138 -3.89 2.30 16.13
C GLU A 138 -5.18 3.13 16.17
N LYS A 139 -6.17 2.70 15.38
CA LYS A 139 -7.51 2.30 15.87
C LYS A 139 -8.30 1.80 14.66
N ILE A 140 -8.52 0.48 14.62
CA ILE A 140 -9.46 -0.13 13.68
C ILE A 140 -10.58 -0.73 14.54
N GLY A 141 -11.69 0.00 14.67
CA GLY A 141 -12.96 -0.57 15.07
C GLY A 141 -13.60 -1.18 13.83
N CYS A 142 -13.84 -2.49 13.85
CA CYS A 142 -14.59 -3.19 12.80
C CYS A 142 -15.87 -3.71 13.47
N ASN A 143 -17.03 -3.27 13.01
CA ASN A 143 -18.30 -3.94 13.32
C ASN A 143 -18.82 -4.54 12.01
N CYS A 144 -19.00 -5.85 11.99
CA CYS A 144 -19.41 -6.57 10.78
C CYS A 144 -20.94 -6.46 10.65
N GLY A 145 -21.45 -5.73 9.65
CA GLY A 145 -22.89 -5.66 9.43
C GLY A 145 -23.36 -4.96 8.15
N GLY A 146 -23.09 -5.53 6.97
CA GLY A 146 -23.93 -5.37 5.77
C GLY A 146 -23.84 -4.03 4.99
N ASN A 147 -23.58 -4.16 3.68
CA ASN A 147 -23.44 -3.12 2.66
C ASN A 147 -22.31 -2.12 2.91
N ALA A 148 -21.57 -1.75 1.86
CA ALA A 148 -20.46 -0.81 1.96
C ALA A 148 -20.97 0.56 2.45
N VAL A 149 -20.84 0.78 3.75
CA VAL A 149 -21.08 2.05 4.44
C VAL A 149 -19.79 2.32 5.20
N ALA A 150 -19.22 3.51 5.05
CA ALA A 150 -18.21 3.99 5.99
C ALA A 150 -18.88 4.10 7.36
N GLU A 151 -18.70 3.10 8.22
CA GLU A 151 -19.24 3.15 9.57
C GLU A 151 -18.48 4.19 10.39
N VAL A 152 -19.15 5.32 10.64
CA VAL A 152 -18.73 6.34 11.59
C VAL A 152 -19.03 5.81 13.01
N PRO A 153 -18.03 5.65 13.89
CA PRO A 153 -18.29 5.35 15.28
C PRO A 153 -19.02 6.53 15.93
N GLN A 154 -20.25 6.33 16.38
CA GLN A 154 -20.94 7.32 17.20
C GLN A 154 -20.16 7.50 18.50
N SER A 155 -19.85 8.76 18.82
CA SER A 155 -19.10 9.18 19.99
C SER A 155 -19.70 8.58 21.27
N LEU A 156 -18.87 7.94 22.08
CA LEU A 156 -19.15 7.71 23.50
C LEU A 156 -19.18 9.08 24.19
N THR A 157 -20.38 9.59 24.45
CA THR A 157 -20.60 10.67 25.40
C THR A 157 -20.20 10.16 26.79
N LEU A 158 -19.31 10.92 27.45
CA LEU A 158 -18.99 10.75 28.89
C LEU A 158 -20.20 11.11 29.76
#